data_AF-A0A0Q6T8J8-F1
#
_entry.id   AF-A0A0Q6T8J8-F1
#
_cell.length_a   1.000
_cell.length_b   1.000
_cell.length_c   1.000
_cell.angle_alpha   90.00
_cell.angle_beta   90.00
_cell.angle_gamma   90.00
#
_symmetry.space_group_name_H-M   'P 1'
#
loop_
_entity.id
_entity.type
_entity.pdbx_description
1 polymer ?
#
loop_
_entity_poly.entity_id
_entity_poly.type
_entity_poly.pdbx_seq_one_letter_code
_entity_poly.pdbx_strand_id
1 'polypeptide(L)'
;MPPIGLDYPPIAKQPAYKAEADKLNRFVKQQADAEKRLADLHAQLEQSKKIERTEEDAISKAEALLTGEERGVDLHAEIRATNSLIEALRNAQKAQHAVIRGVIAQLAQAAGRRYEDEHKKRVKRVMAAMDELYAANQAEESLRDDLVRLGYTATALPAMNFCGVEDPRDRNGNASFYWYREAERYSQSAEEIAADLRKLRLKAMAGE
;
A
#
# COMPACT_ATOMS: atom_id res chain seq x y z
N MET A 1 7.48 -21.76 18.69
CA MET A 1 7.63 -21.61 17.22
C MET A 1 8.47 -20.38 16.97
N PRO A 2 9.68 -20.50 16.39
CA PRO A 2 10.49 -19.32 16.08
C PRO A 2 9.78 -18.53 14.97
N PRO A 3 9.87 -17.19 14.95
CA PRO A 3 9.37 -16.41 13.84
C PRO A 3 10.18 -16.79 12.60
N ILE A 4 9.52 -17.38 11.61
CA ILE A 4 10.09 -17.54 10.27
C ILE A 4 10.31 -16.12 9.77
N GLY A 5 11.57 -15.68 9.76
CA GLY A 5 11.96 -14.42 9.17
C GLY A 5 11.40 -14.40 7.76
N LEU A 6 10.53 -13.44 7.48
CA LEU A 6 10.00 -13.16 6.16
C LEU A 6 11.21 -12.83 5.28
N ASP A 7 11.79 -13.83 4.59
CA ASP A 7 12.96 -13.71 3.70
C ASP A 7 12.56 -13.03 2.39
N TYR A 8 12.00 -11.83 2.52
CA TYR A 8 11.68 -10.95 1.42
C TYR A 8 12.26 -9.58 1.71
N PRO A 9 13.06 -9.02 0.80
CA PRO A 9 13.77 -7.80 1.10
C PRO A 9 12.80 -6.62 1.29
N PRO A 10 13.08 -5.73 2.25
CA PRO A 10 12.34 -4.49 2.43
C PRO A 10 12.24 -3.70 1.13
N ILE A 11 11.14 -2.98 0.93
CA ILE A 11 10.89 -2.24 -0.31
C ILE A 11 11.99 -1.25 -0.67
N ALA A 12 12.58 -0.60 0.33
CA ALA A 12 13.70 0.33 0.16
C ALA A 12 14.98 -0.31 -0.41
N LYS A 13 15.14 -1.64 -0.24
CA LYS A 13 16.26 -2.41 -0.78
C LYS A 13 15.96 -3.00 -2.17
N GLN A 14 14.73 -2.88 -2.66
CA GLN A 14 14.34 -3.40 -3.97
C GLN A 14 14.89 -2.49 -5.08
N PRO A 15 15.64 -3.01 -6.07
CA PRO A 15 16.25 -2.20 -7.13
C PRO A 15 15.24 -1.35 -7.90
N ALA A 16 14.07 -1.91 -8.21
CA ALA A 16 13.00 -1.22 -8.93
C ALA A 16 12.47 0.00 -8.17
N TYR A 17 12.25 -0.13 -6.86
CA TYR A 17 11.84 1.00 -6.02
C TYR A 17 12.95 2.04 -5.91
N LYS A 18 14.18 1.60 -5.67
CA LYS A 18 15.33 2.49 -5.50
C LYS A 18 15.57 3.35 -6.74
N ALA A 19 15.50 2.76 -7.94
CA ALA A 19 15.68 3.50 -9.20
C ALA A 19 14.66 4.65 -9.34
N GLU A 20 13.39 4.39 -9.05
CA GLU A 20 12.34 5.41 -9.15
C GLU A 20 12.41 6.45 -8.03
N ALA A 21 12.82 6.05 -6.82
CA ALA A 21 13.08 6.96 -5.70
C ALA A 21 14.28 7.88 -5.98
N ASP A 22 15.36 7.35 -6.55
CA ASP A 22 16.54 8.12 -6.95
C ASP A 22 16.18 9.14 -8.04
N LYS A 23 15.31 8.76 -8.99
CA LYS A 23 14.81 9.68 -10.01
C LYS A 23 13.97 10.81 -9.43
N LEU A 24 13.10 10.52 -8.45
CA LEU A 24 12.36 11.56 -7.72
C LEU A 24 13.30 12.52 -7.00
N ASN A 25 14.31 11.99 -6.29
CA ASN A 25 15.31 12.80 -5.59
C ASN A 25 16.08 13.73 -6.55
N ARG A 26 16.35 13.30 -7.79
CA ARG A 26 16.95 14.17 -8.81
C ARG A 26 16.03 15.32 -9.19
N PHE A 27 14.73 15.09 -9.41
CA PHE A 27 13.78 16.17 -9.70
C PHE A 27 13.65 17.16 -8.54
N VAL A 28 13.69 16.69 -7.30
CA VAL A 28 13.66 17.55 -6.11
C VAL A 28 14.90 18.44 -6.05
N LYS A 29 16.09 17.88 -6.27
CA LYS A 29 17.34 18.66 -6.32
C LYS A 29 17.32 19.70 -7.45
N GLN A 30 16.92 19.29 -8.65
CA GLN A 30 16.82 20.19 -9.80
C GLN A 30 15.81 21.33 -9.57
N GLN A 31 14.71 21.07 -8.84
CA GLN A 31 13.76 22.13 -8.50
C GLN A 31 14.38 23.12 -7.52
N ALA A 32 15.09 22.65 -6.48
CA ALA A 32 15.77 23.52 -5.53
C ALA A 32 16.84 24.39 -6.22
N ASP A 33 17.60 23.82 -7.16
CA ASP A 33 18.60 24.55 -7.94
C ASP A 33 17.94 25.61 -8.85
N ALA A 34 16.81 25.28 -9.48
CA ALA A 34 16.05 26.21 -10.31
C ALA A 34 15.40 27.34 -9.49
N GLU A 35 14.87 27.04 -8.31
CA GLU A 35 14.31 28.03 -7.37
C GLU A 35 15.40 28.99 -6.87
N LYS A 36 16.61 28.47 -6.58
CA LYS A 36 17.77 29.32 -6.26
C LYS A 36 18.14 30.24 -7.42
N ARG A 37 18.25 29.70 -8.64
CA ARG A 37 18.54 30.50 -9.84
C ARG A 37 17.48 31.59 -10.07
N LEU A 38 16.21 31.28 -9.85
CA LEU A 38 15.13 32.25 -9.97
C LEU A 38 15.30 33.41 -8.97
N ALA A 39 15.66 33.12 -7.73
CA ALA A 39 15.95 34.13 -6.73
C ALA A 39 17.14 35.01 -7.12
N ASP A 40 18.22 34.41 -7.64
CA ASP A 40 19.40 35.14 -8.13
C ASP A 40 19.05 36.07 -9.31
N LEU A 41 18.23 35.61 -10.26
CA LEU A 41 17.75 36.42 -11.39
C LEU A 41 16.89 37.61 -10.93
N HIS A 42 16.02 37.40 -9.95
CA HIS A 42 15.25 38.50 -9.37
C HIS A 42 16.13 39.53 -8.64
N ALA A 43 17.16 39.08 -7.93
CA ALA A 43 18.12 39.98 -7.29
C ALA A 43 18.88 40.82 -8.33
N GLN A 44 19.31 40.21 -9.43
CA GLN A 44 19.96 40.92 -10.55
C GLN A 44 19.03 41.96 -11.19
N LEU A 45 17.75 41.60 -11.41
CA LEU A 45 16.76 42.51 -11.96
C LEU A 45 16.49 43.71 -11.04
N GLU A 46 16.47 43.51 -9.73
CA GLU A 46 16.34 44.63 -8.78
C GLU A 46 17.60 45.49 -8.70
N GLN A 47 18.79 44.90 -8.87
CA GLN A 47 20.03 45.64 -8.94
C GLN A 47 20.13 46.48 -10.22
N SER A 48 19.73 45.94 -11.37
CA SER A 48 19.74 46.69 -12.64
C SER A 48 18.79 47.90 -12.59
N LYS A 49 17.59 47.75 -12.00
CA LYS A 49 16.65 48.86 -11.78
C LYS A 49 17.18 49.96 -10.84
N LYS A 50 18.12 49.64 -9.94
CA LYS A 50 18.74 50.64 -9.05
C LYS A 50 19.81 51.44 -9.76
N ILE A 51 20.53 50.82 -10.70
CA ILE A 51 21.57 51.47 -11.51
C ILE A 51 20.91 52.44 -12.52
N GLU A 52 19.75 52.11 -13.08
CA GLU A 52 19.05 53.01 -14.03
C GLU A 52 18.46 54.32 -13.42
N ARG A 53 18.79 54.67 -12.18
CA ARG A 53 18.17 55.80 -11.46
C ARG A 53 18.97 57.10 -11.46
N THR A 54 20.20 57.13 -11.98
CA THR A 54 20.99 58.38 -12.06
C THR A 54 21.05 58.92 -13.49
N GLU A 55 21.25 60.23 -13.64
CA GLU A 55 21.33 60.90 -14.95
C GLU A 55 22.58 60.47 -15.75
N GLU A 56 23.70 60.16 -15.07
CA GLU A 56 24.93 59.62 -15.69
C GLU A 56 24.73 58.19 -16.22
N ASP A 57 23.89 57.38 -15.56
CA ASP A 57 23.59 56.01 -15.97
C ASP A 57 22.67 55.97 -17.21
N ALA A 58 21.77 56.94 -17.35
CA ALA A 58 20.93 57.09 -18.54
C ALA A 58 21.76 57.43 -19.80
N ILE A 59 22.82 58.23 -19.63
CA ILE A 59 23.75 58.60 -20.71
C ILE A 59 24.62 57.40 -21.10
N SER A 60 25.21 56.71 -20.12
CA SER A 60 26.03 55.51 -20.37
C SER A 60 25.24 54.39 -21.05
N LYS A 61 23.95 54.24 -20.71
CA LYS A 61 23.06 53.28 -21.35
C LYS A 61 22.71 53.67 -22.79
N ALA A 62 22.47 54.95 -23.05
CA ALA A 62 22.25 55.45 -24.41
C ALA A 62 23.48 55.23 -25.30
N GLU A 63 24.69 55.42 -24.76
CA GLU A 63 25.95 55.15 -25.47
C GLU A 63 26.15 53.65 -25.76
N ALA A 64 25.89 52.77 -24.79
CA ALA A 64 25.97 51.32 -24.97
C ALA A 64 24.95 50.77 -26.00
N LEU A 65 23.77 51.39 -26.07
CA LEU A 65 22.76 51.10 -27.11
C LEU A 65 23.22 51.55 -28.50
N LEU A 66 23.90 52.69 -28.59
CA LEU A 66 24.44 53.22 -29.85
C LEU A 66 25.64 52.42 -30.37
N THR A 67 26.47 51.87 -29.48
CA THR A 67 27.63 51.02 -29.84
C THR A 67 27.26 49.56 -30.11
N GLY A 68 26.02 49.15 -29.79
CA GLY A 68 25.55 47.77 -29.97
C GLY A 68 26.09 46.79 -28.92
N GLU A 69 26.61 47.29 -27.80
CA GLU A 69 27.17 46.47 -26.71
C GLU A 69 26.11 45.90 -25.77
N GLU A 70 24.86 46.40 -25.81
CA GLU A 70 23.73 45.76 -25.12
C GLU A 70 23.29 44.46 -25.84
N ARG A 71 24.11 43.41 -25.73
CA ARG A 71 23.59 42.03 -25.63
C ARG A 71 23.18 41.78 -24.19
N GLY A 72 22.26 42.61 -23.70
CA GLY A 72 21.61 42.39 -22.42
C GLY A 72 20.85 41.08 -22.52
N VAL A 73 21.31 40.06 -21.80
CA VAL A 73 20.51 38.87 -21.51
C VAL A 73 19.13 39.35 -21.08
N ASP A 74 18.07 38.96 -21.80
CA ASP A 74 16.71 39.31 -21.42
C ASP A 74 16.39 38.58 -20.11
N LEU A 75 16.69 39.23 -18.99
CA LEU A 75 16.47 38.72 -17.64
C LEU A 75 15.00 38.32 -17.45
N HIS A 76 14.07 39.02 -18.10
CA HIS A 76 12.66 38.63 -18.07
C HIS A 76 12.40 37.34 -18.85
N ALA A 77 13.06 37.10 -19.99
CA ALA A 77 12.99 35.81 -20.68
C ALA A 77 13.59 34.68 -19.84
N GLU A 78 14.73 34.89 -19.18
CA GLU A 78 15.34 33.89 -18.31
C GLU A 78 14.46 33.57 -17.09
N ILE A 79 13.84 34.57 -16.48
CA ILE A 79 12.87 34.40 -15.38
C ILE A 79 11.67 33.57 -15.86
N ARG A 80 11.10 33.89 -17.04
CA ARG A 80 9.98 33.12 -17.62
C ARG A 80 10.37 31.67 -17.90
N ALA A 81 11.54 31.44 -18.46
CA ALA A 81 12.06 30.11 -18.73
C ALA A 81 12.29 29.31 -17.44
N THR A 82 12.86 29.93 -16.41
CA THR A 82 13.12 29.30 -15.11
C THR A 82 11.83 28.94 -14.38
N ASN A 83 10.83 29.83 -14.40
CA ASN A 83 9.49 29.53 -13.87
C ASN A 83 8.85 28.33 -14.58
N SER A 84 8.92 28.30 -15.92
CA SER A 84 8.39 27.18 -16.73
C SER A 84 9.09 25.86 -16.38
N LEU A 85 10.40 25.89 -16.13
CA LEU A 85 11.16 24.72 -15.68
C LEU A 85 10.71 24.25 -14.30
N ILE A 86 10.51 25.15 -13.34
CA ILE A 86 10.02 24.81 -11.99
C ILE A 86 8.64 24.16 -12.07
N GLU A 87 7.73 24.70 -12.88
CA GLU A 87 6.40 24.10 -13.08
C GLU A 87 6.49 22.71 -13.72
N ALA A 88 7.33 22.54 -14.74
CA ALA A 88 7.58 21.25 -15.35
C ALA A 88 8.14 20.22 -14.35
N LEU A 89 9.08 20.64 -13.49
CA LEU A 89 9.65 19.79 -12.43
C LEU A 89 8.61 19.41 -11.38
N ARG A 90 7.73 20.32 -10.97
CA ARG A 90 6.63 20.02 -10.05
C ARG A 90 5.65 19.00 -10.65
N ASN A 91 5.33 19.15 -11.93
CA ASN A 91 4.49 18.18 -12.63
C ASN A 91 5.18 16.82 -12.78
N ALA A 92 6.48 16.82 -13.12
CA ALA A 92 7.29 15.60 -13.20
C ALA A 92 7.35 14.86 -11.85
N GLN A 93 7.52 15.59 -10.74
CA GLN A 93 7.48 15.00 -9.40
C GLN A 93 6.13 14.36 -9.10
N LYS A 94 5.01 15.03 -9.39
CA LYS A 94 3.66 14.44 -9.20
C LYS A 94 3.49 13.15 -9.99
N ALA A 95 3.88 13.15 -11.26
CA ALA A 95 3.85 11.96 -12.11
C ALA A 95 4.75 10.85 -11.56
N GLN A 96 5.96 11.19 -11.11
CA GLN A 96 6.92 10.24 -10.54
C GLN A 96 6.41 9.59 -9.25
N HIS A 97 5.68 10.32 -8.39
CA HIS A 97 5.02 9.72 -7.23
C HIS A 97 3.95 8.69 -7.63
N ALA A 98 3.23 8.91 -8.74
CA ALA A 98 2.28 7.93 -9.26
C ALA A 98 2.99 6.65 -9.75
N VAL A 99 4.11 6.80 -10.46
CA VAL A 99 4.96 5.67 -10.88
C VAL A 99 5.46 4.88 -9.67
N ILE A 100 6.01 5.55 -8.66
CA ILE A 100 6.47 4.91 -7.43
C ILE A 100 5.35 4.13 -6.76
N ARG A 101 4.14 4.69 -6.65
CA ARG A 101 2.97 3.97 -6.11
C ARG A 101 2.65 2.71 -6.91
N GLY A 102 2.74 2.78 -8.23
CA GLY A 102 2.58 1.61 -9.11
C GLY A 102 3.62 0.52 -8.83
N VAL A 103 4.90 0.89 -8.72
CA VAL A 103 5.98 -0.05 -8.38
C VAL A 103 5.76 -0.66 -6.99
N ILE A 104 5.35 0.14 -6.00
CA ILE A 104 5.02 -0.35 -4.66
C ILE A 104 3.91 -1.40 -4.73
N ALA A 105 2.84 -1.13 -5.45
CA ALA A 105 1.73 -2.06 -5.61
C ALA A 105 2.18 -3.38 -6.27
N GLN A 106 2.99 -3.32 -7.31
CA GLN A 106 3.54 -4.51 -7.99
C GLN A 106 4.44 -5.33 -7.06
N LEU A 107 5.33 -4.68 -6.32
CA LEU A 107 6.22 -5.32 -5.35
C LEU A 107 5.44 -5.94 -4.19
N ALA A 108 4.38 -5.29 -3.72
CA ALA A 108 3.50 -5.82 -2.69
C ALA A 108 2.75 -7.06 -3.15
N GLN A 109 2.23 -7.06 -4.39
CA GLN A 109 1.60 -8.24 -5.00
C GLN A 109 2.59 -9.41 -5.16
N ALA A 110 3.82 -9.12 -5.57
CA ALA A 110 4.87 -10.14 -5.65
C ALA A 110 5.24 -10.71 -4.27
N ALA A 111 5.35 -9.85 -3.25
CA ALA A 111 5.57 -10.25 -1.86
C ALA A 111 4.41 -11.12 -1.36
N GLY A 112 3.16 -10.68 -1.57
CA GLY A 112 1.95 -11.39 -1.15
C GLY A 112 1.89 -12.80 -1.72
N ARG A 113 2.19 -12.98 -3.01
CA ARG A 113 2.25 -14.30 -3.65
C ARG A 113 3.27 -15.25 -2.99
N ARG A 114 4.41 -14.74 -2.52
CA ARG A 114 5.39 -15.58 -1.81
C ARG A 114 4.91 -16.05 -0.44
N TYR A 115 4.01 -15.29 0.19
CA TYR A 115 3.47 -15.63 1.51
C TYR A 115 2.10 -16.28 1.46
N GLU A 116 1.53 -16.46 0.26
CA GLU A 116 0.18 -16.98 0.10
C GLU A 116 0.01 -18.36 0.73
N ASP A 117 0.94 -19.29 0.46
CA ASP A 117 0.85 -20.65 1.01
C ASP A 117 0.97 -20.68 2.53
N GLU A 118 1.87 -19.89 3.09
CA GLU A 118 2.04 -19.77 4.55
C GLU A 118 0.82 -19.10 5.19
N HIS A 119 0.24 -18.09 4.53
CA HIS A 119 -0.98 -17.45 4.98
C HIS A 119 -2.17 -18.44 4.96
N LYS A 120 -2.34 -19.21 3.88
CA LYS A 120 -3.35 -20.28 3.79
C LYS A 120 -3.19 -21.31 4.91
N LYS A 121 -1.96 -21.75 5.22
CA LYS A 121 -1.70 -22.65 6.37
C LYS A 121 -2.15 -22.03 7.69
N ARG A 122 -1.89 -20.74 7.91
CA ARG A 122 -2.33 -20.03 9.12
C ARG A 122 -3.84 -19.92 9.19
N VAL A 123 -4.52 -19.61 8.08
CA VAL A 123 -5.98 -19.58 8.00
C VAL A 123 -6.57 -20.96 8.33
N LYS A 124 -6.04 -22.06 7.76
CA LYS A 124 -6.47 -23.43 8.09
C LYS A 124 -6.34 -23.73 9.60
N ARG A 125 -5.27 -23.24 10.25
CA ARG A 125 -5.09 -23.39 11.70
C ARG A 125 -6.14 -22.63 12.51
N VAL A 126 -6.54 -21.44 12.06
CA VAL A 126 -7.62 -20.67 12.72
C VAL A 126 -8.94 -21.42 12.58
N MET A 127 -9.27 -21.91 11.37
CA MET A 127 -10.49 -22.71 11.15
C MET A 127 -10.52 -23.95 12.05
N ALA A 128 -9.41 -24.70 12.12
CA ALA A 128 -9.32 -25.88 13.00
C ALA A 128 -9.51 -25.53 14.48
N ALA A 129 -8.99 -24.38 14.93
CA ALA A 129 -9.18 -23.92 16.31
C ALA A 129 -10.65 -23.53 16.60
N MET A 130 -11.34 -22.93 15.63
CA MET A 130 -12.78 -22.64 15.76
C MET A 130 -13.61 -23.93 15.84
N ASP A 131 -13.30 -24.92 15.01
CA ASP A 131 -13.96 -26.22 15.04
C ASP A 131 -13.75 -26.94 16.37
N GLU A 132 -12.52 -26.98 16.87
CA GLU A 132 -12.18 -27.61 18.14
C GLU A 132 -12.88 -26.91 19.32
N LEU A 133 -12.92 -25.57 19.31
CA LEU A 133 -13.56 -24.81 20.37
C LEU A 133 -15.09 -25.01 20.37
N TYR A 134 -15.72 -25.07 19.19
CA TYR A 134 -17.13 -25.39 19.08
C TYR A 134 -17.43 -26.81 19.57
N ALA A 135 -16.62 -27.80 19.17
CA ALA A 135 -16.77 -29.18 19.63
C ALA A 135 -16.58 -29.31 21.15
N ALA A 136 -15.61 -28.60 21.73
CA ALA A 136 -15.40 -28.56 23.18
C ALA A 136 -16.59 -27.96 23.93
N ASN A 137 -17.20 -26.89 23.39
CA ASN A 137 -18.42 -26.31 23.95
C ASN A 137 -19.60 -27.30 23.91
N GLN A 138 -19.81 -28.00 22.79
CA GLN A 138 -20.85 -29.03 22.69
C GLN A 138 -20.61 -30.19 23.67
N ALA A 139 -19.36 -30.62 23.84
CA ALA A 139 -19.02 -31.70 24.76
C ALA A 139 -19.29 -31.31 26.23
N GLU A 140 -19.04 -30.05 26.59
CA GLU A 140 -19.37 -29.50 27.91
C GLU A 140 -20.87 -29.49 28.16
N GLU A 141 -21.66 -29.04 27.18
CA GLU A 141 -23.12 -29.03 27.25
C GLU A 141 -23.69 -30.45 27.36
N SER A 142 -23.20 -31.38 26.53
CA SER A 142 -23.60 -32.79 26.58
C SER A 142 -23.30 -33.43 27.92
N LEU A 143 -22.18 -33.09 28.58
CA LEU A 143 -21.85 -33.61 29.90
C LEU A 143 -22.88 -33.14 30.96
N ARG A 144 -23.38 -31.91 30.84
CA ARG A 144 -24.43 -31.39 31.72
C ARG A 144 -25.77 -32.07 31.48
N ASP A 145 -26.11 -32.31 30.21
CA ASP A 145 -27.32 -33.05 29.85
C ASP A 145 -27.30 -34.47 30.43
N ASP A 146 -26.13 -35.13 30.43
CA ASP A 146 -25.97 -36.43 31.05
C ASP A 146 -26.13 -36.39 32.57
N LEU A 147 -25.64 -35.35 33.26
CA LEU A 147 -25.92 -35.15 34.69
C LEU A 147 -27.42 -35.04 34.98
N VAL A 148 -28.15 -34.29 34.15
CA VAL A 148 -29.60 -34.14 34.26
C VAL A 148 -30.31 -35.47 33.99
N ARG A 149 -29.88 -36.21 32.98
CA ARG A 149 -30.43 -37.53 32.65
C ARG A 149 -30.23 -38.54 33.79
N LEU A 150 -29.14 -38.42 34.54
CA LEU A 150 -28.88 -39.21 35.75
C LEU A 150 -29.70 -38.75 36.97
N GLY A 151 -30.48 -37.68 36.86
CA GLY A 151 -31.32 -37.13 37.92
C GLY A 151 -30.63 -36.12 38.83
N TYR A 152 -29.40 -35.70 38.49
CA TYR A 152 -28.67 -34.64 39.20
C TYR A 152 -28.96 -33.26 38.59
N THR A 153 -28.58 -32.19 39.28
CA THR A 153 -28.73 -30.84 38.74
C THR A 153 -27.56 -30.49 37.83
N ALA A 154 -27.83 -29.87 36.67
CA ALA A 154 -26.78 -29.36 35.77
C ALA A 154 -25.85 -28.33 36.45
N THR A 155 -26.32 -27.68 37.52
CA THR A 155 -25.57 -26.72 38.33
C THR A 155 -24.57 -27.37 39.30
N ALA A 156 -24.53 -28.71 39.37
CA ALA A 156 -23.53 -29.42 40.16
C ALA A 156 -22.09 -29.16 39.67
N LEU A 157 -21.93 -28.70 38.43
CA LEU A 157 -20.67 -28.22 37.86
C LEU A 157 -20.80 -26.75 37.42
N PRO A 158 -19.77 -25.89 37.62
CA PRO A 158 -19.74 -24.53 37.08
C PRO A 158 -19.78 -24.54 35.56
N ALA A 159 -20.60 -23.70 34.93
CA ALA A 159 -20.64 -23.53 33.46
C ALA A 159 -19.34 -22.89 32.97
N MET A 160 -18.61 -23.64 32.12
CA MET A 160 -17.29 -23.23 31.62
C MET A 160 -17.22 -23.22 30.09
N ASN A 161 -18.36 -23.22 29.41
CA ASN A 161 -18.42 -23.03 27.97
C ASN A 161 -17.89 -21.62 27.60
N PHE A 162 -17.14 -21.54 26.50
CA PHE A 162 -16.64 -20.27 26.01
C PHE A 162 -17.76 -19.54 25.25
N CYS A 163 -18.22 -18.41 25.80
CA CYS A 163 -19.27 -17.60 25.19
C CYS A 163 -18.83 -17.01 23.84
N GLY A 164 -19.71 -17.07 22.83
CA GLY A 164 -19.53 -16.38 21.55
C GLY A 164 -18.98 -17.23 20.40
N VAL A 165 -18.88 -18.54 20.57
CA VAL A 165 -18.52 -19.48 19.49
C VAL A 165 -19.78 -20.23 19.07
N GLU A 166 -20.47 -19.66 18.08
CA GLU A 166 -21.55 -20.34 17.36
C GLU A 166 -20.97 -21.41 16.43
N ASP A 167 -21.83 -22.32 15.95
CA ASP A 167 -21.45 -23.28 14.92
C ASP A 167 -20.90 -22.51 13.71
N PRO A 168 -19.62 -22.66 13.36
CA PRO A 168 -19.05 -21.98 12.21
C PRO A 168 -19.66 -22.44 10.87
N ARG A 169 -20.44 -23.52 10.87
CA ARG A 169 -21.12 -24.08 9.70
C ARG A 169 -22.63 -23.84 9.68
N ASP A 170 -23.21 -23.24 10.73
CA ASP A 170 -24.63 -22.91 10.73
C ASP A 170 -24.91 -21.79 9.71
N ARG A 171 -25.76 -22.09 8.73
CA ARG A 171 -26.14 -21.16 7.66
C ARG A 171 -26.99 -19.99 8.16
N ASN A 172 -27.65 -20.17 9.30
CA ASN A 172 -28.35 -19.09 9.99
C ASN A 172 -27.41 -18.33 10.94
N GLY A 173 -26.16 -18.82 11.07
CA GLY A 173 -25.14 -18.27 11.92
C GLY A 173 -24.71 -16.86 11.52
N ASN A 174 -24.10 -16.19 12.48
CA ASN A 174 -23.66 -14.82 12.40
C ASN A 174 -22.39 -14.63 11.53
N ALA A 175 -21.57 -13.61 11.82
CA ALA A 175 -20.33 -13.31 11.12
C ALA A 175 -19.36 -14.51 11.00
N SER A 176 -19.40 -15.45 11.94
CA SER A 176 -18.54 -16.64 11.97
C SER A 176 -18.75 -17.56 10.77
N PHE A 177 -20.01 -17.76 10.35
CA PHE A 177 -20.35 -18.57 9.18
C PHE A 177 -19.80 -17.97 7.88
N TYR A 178 -20.03 -16.67 7.68
CA TYR A 178 -19.56 -15.98 6.48
C TYR A 178 -18.04 -15.97 6.38
N TRP A 179 -17.35 -15.71 7.50
CA TRP A 179 -15.89 -15.78 7.56
C TRP A 179 -15.39 -17.21 7.29
N TYR A 180 -15.96 -18.22 7.94
CA TYR A 180 -15.51 -19.61 7.79
C TYR A 180 -15.66 -20.08 6.34
N ARG A 181 -16.78 -19.76 5.69
CA ARG A 181 -17.01 -20.06 4.27
C ARG A 181 -15.99 -19.41 3.35
N GLU A 182 -15.63 -18.15 3.61
CA GLU A 182 -14.61 -17.44 2.82
C GLU A 182 -13.20 -17.99 3.07
N ALA A 183 -12.87 -18.27 4.33
CA ALA A 183 -11.61 -18.87 4.74
C ALA A 183 -11.42 -20.27 4.16
N GLU A 184 -12.48 -21.08 4.13
CA GLU A 184 -12.49 -22.40 3.50
C GLU A 184 -12.15 -22.28 2.01
N ARG A 185 -12.91 -21.47 1.25
CA ARG A 185 -12.66 -21.25 -0.18
C ARG A 185 -11.27 -20.69 -0.47
N TYR A 186 -10.81 -19.73 0.32
CA TYR A 186 -9.49 -19.13 0.15
C TYR A 186 -8.36 -20.12 0.44
N SER A 187 -8.51 -20.96 1.46
CA SER A 187 -7.45 -21.87 1.92
C SER A 187 -7.35 -23.17 1.12
N GLN A 188 -8.34 -23.45 0.26
CA GLN A 188 -8.29 -24.58 -0.65
C GLN A 188 -7.07 -24.48 -1.60
N SER A 189 -6.36 -25.60 -1.70
CA SER A 189 -5.33 -25.84 -2.70
C SER A 189 -5.96 -26.17 -4.05
N ALA A 190 -5.19 -26.03 -5.13
CA ALA A 190 -5.65 -26.37 -6.48
C ALA A 190 -6.07 -27.85 -6.58
N GLU A 191 -5.41 -28.74 -5.85
CA GLU A 191 -5.74 -30.17 -5.78
C GLU A 191 -7.07 -30.42 -5.06
N GLU A 192 -7.31 -29.73 -3.94
CA GLU A 192 -8.57 -29.79 -3.20
C GLU A 192 -9.74 -29.28 -4.06
N ILE A 193 -9.55 -28.16 -4.77
CA ILE A 193 -10.55 -27.63 -5.72
C ILE A 193 -10.83 -28.64 -6.84
N ALA A 194 -9.79 -29.23 -7.44
CA ALA A 194 -9.95 -30.21 -8.50
C ALA A 194 -10.68 -31.48 -8.02
N ALA A 195 -10.41 -31.93 -6.79
CA ALA A 195 -11.09 -33.07 -6.19
C ALA A 195 -12.57 -32.78 -5.95
N ASP A 196 -12.92 -31.59 -5.46
CA ASP A 196 -14.31 -31.18 -5.24
C ASP A 196 -15.08 -31.06 -6.56
N LEU A 197 -14.48 -30.47 -7.60
CA LEU A 197 -15.07 -30.43 -8.94
C LEU A 197 -15.30 -31.83 -9.52
N ARG A 198 -14.37 -32.76 -9.28
CA ARG A 198 -14.52 -34.16 -9.71
C ARG A 198 -15.69 -34.84 -8.98
N LYS A 199 -15.81 -34.63 -7.66
CA LYS A 199 -16.94 -35.16 -6.87
C LYS A 199 -18.28 -34.59 -7.36
N LEU A 200 -18.36 -33.29 -7.62
CA LEU A 200 -19.55 -32.63 -8.15
C LEU A 200 -19.95 -33.19 -9.52
N ARG A 201 -18.98 -33.40 -10.41
CA ARG A 201 -19.22 -34.01 -11.72
C ARG A 201 -19.72 -35.44 -11.61
N LEU A 202 -19.19 -36.23 -10.67
CA LEU A 202 -19.65 -37.59 -10.41
C LEU A 202 -21.08 -37.60 -9.87
N LYS A 203 -21.44 -36.69 -8.94
CA LYS A 203 -22.82 -36.54 -8.45
C LYS A 203 -23.79 -36.15 -9.57
N ALA A 204 -23.44 -35.18 -10.40
CA ALA A 204 -24.27 -34.76 -11.53
C ALA A 204 -24.47 -35.87 -12.58
N MET A 205 -23.49 -36.76 -12.78
CA MET A 205 -23.63 -37.94 -13.65
C MET A 205 -24.41 -39.08 -12.98
N ALA A 206 -24.50 -39.11 -11.65
CA ALA A 206 -25.24 -40.10 -10.90
C ALA A 206 -26.75 -39.80 -10.77
N GLY A 207 -27.20 -38.61 -11.19
CA GLY A 207 -28.64 -38.30 -11.29
C GLY A 207 -29.34 -37.99 -9.96
N GLU A 208 -28.68 -37.26 -9.06
CA GLU A 208 -29.32 -36.50 -7.97
C GLU A 208 -29.34 -35.00 -8.30
#